data_AF-A0A2X3IUS8-F1
#
_entry.id   AF-A0A2X3IUS8-F1
#
_cell.length_a   1.000
_cell.length_b   1.000
_cell.length_c   1.000
_cell.angle_alpha   90.00
_cell.angle_beta   90.00
_cell.angle_gamma   90.00
#
_symmetry.space_group_name_H-M   'P 1'
#
loop_
_entity.id
_entity.type
_entity.pdbx_description
1 polymer ?
#
loop_
_entity_poly.entity_id
_entity_poly.type
_entity_poly.pdbx_seq_one_letter_code
_entity_poly.pdbx_strand_id
1 'polypeptide(L)'
;MSIRPAIKDDCAAIAEIYNHAVVHTAAIWNDKTVDTDNRIAWFEARQLAGFPVLVSEEDGVITGYSSFGDWRAFDGFRHTVEHSVYVHPEHQGKGLGRKLLVALIAEARRLNKHVMVAGIGVAESRFAASA
;
A
#
# COMPACT_ATOMS: atom_id res chain seq x y z
N MET A 1 -6.76 -15.76 -7.39
CA MET A 1 -6.60 -14.50 -6.63
C MET A 1 -6.30 -14.77 -5.15
N SER A 2 -5.12 -14.37 -4.65
CA SER A 2 -4.71 -14.50 -3.23
C SER A 2 -4.14 -13.18 -2.70
N ILE A 3 -4.13 -13.00 -1.37
CA ILE A 3 -3.38 -11.91 -0.71
C ILE A 3 -2.30 -12.57 0.14
N ARG A 4 -1.07 -12.11 -0.02
CA ARG A 4 0.10 -12.66 0.68
C ARG A 4 1.10 -11.57 1.05
N PRO A 5 2.01 -11.84 2.02
CA PRO A 5 3.20 -11.03 2.19
C PRO A 5 3.97 -10.91 0.87
N ALA A 6 4.44 -9.70 0.59
CA ALA A 6 5.31 -9.44 -0.55
C ALA A 6 6.69 -10.06 -0.32
N ILE A 7 7.30 -10.50 -1.41
CA ILE A 7 8.71 -10.88 -1.48
C ILE A 7 9.49 -9.84 -2.30
N LYS A 8 10.82 -9.90 -2.23
CA LYS A 8 11.69 -8.95 -2.94
C LYS A 8 11.42 -8.91 -4.45
N ASP A 9 11.12 -10.06 -5.06
CA ASP A 9 10.84 -10.18 -6.50
C ASP A 9 9.55 -9.46 -6.92
N ASP A 10 8.63 -9.17 -6.00
CA ASP A 10 7.42 -8.41 -6.30
C ASP A 10 7.71 -6.90 -6.48
N CYS A 11 8.90 -6.41 -6.09
CA CYS A 11 9.21 -4.98 -6.04
C CYS A 11 9.13 -4.29 -7.41
N ALA A 12 9.45 -5.00 -8.50
CA ALA A 12 9.30 -4.48 -9.85
C ALA A 12 7.83 -4.17 -10.17
N ALA A 13 6.91 -5.11 -9.87
CA ALA A 13 5.48 -4.91 -10.10
C ALA A 13 4.87 -3.87 -9.15
N ILE A 14 5.35 -3.79 -7.90
CA ILE A 14 4.96 -2.73 -6.96
C ILE A 14 5.40 -1.36 -7.50
N ALA A 15 6.59 -1.25 -8.06
CA ALA A 15 7.09 -0.01 -8.66
C ALA A 15 6.21 0.43 -9.84
N GLU A 16 5.81 -0.50 -10.71
CA GLU A 16 4.89 -0.24 -11.82
C GLU A 16 3.55 0.33 -11.33
N ILE A 17 2.90 -0.34 -10.37
CA ILE A 17 1.61 0.11 -9.80
C ILE A 17 1.76 1.50 -9.14
N TYR A 18 2.83 1.72 -8.39
CA TYR A 18 3.09 3.03 -7.78
C TYR A 18 3.32 4.12 -8.82
N ASN A 19 4.14 3.84 -9.84
CA ASN A 19 4.46 4.81 -10.88
C ASN A 19 3.22 5.19 -11.68
N HIS A 20 2.33 4.23 -11.97
CA HIS A 20 1.04 4.55 -12.58
C HIS A 20 0.25 5.53 -11.70
N ALA A 21 0.17 5.29 -10.39
CA ALA A 21 -0.52 6.19 -9.48
C ALA A 21 0.14 7.58 -9.40
N VAL A 22 1.48 7.68 -9.44
CA VAL A 22 2.22 8.96 -9.53
C VAL A 22 1.88 9.74 -10.80
N VAL A 23 1.87 9.08 -11.96
CA VAL A 23 1.73 9.77 -13.25
C VAL A 23 0.27 10.12 -13.56
N HIS A 24 -0.68 9.29 -13.12
CA HIS A 24 -2.06 9.36 -13.61
C HIS A 24 -3.12 9.71 -12.55
N THR A 25 -2.75 9.86 -11.28
CA THR A 25 -3.72 10.08 -10.19
C THR A 25 -3.27 11.16 -9.22
N ALA A 26 -4.21 11.65 -8.40
CA ALA A 26 -3.89 12.54 -7.28
C ALA A 26 -3.63 11.78 -5.96
N ALA A 27 -3.47 10.45 -6.01
CA ALA A 27 -3.32 9.60 -4.82
C ALA A 27 -1.91 9.62 -4.23
N ILE A 28 -0.90 10.06 -4.98
CA ILE A 28 0.49 10.21 -4.53
C ILE A 28 0.97 11.59 -4.94
N TRP A 29 1.37 12.41 -3.98
CA TRP A 29 1.90 13.76 -4.23
C TRP A 29 3.43 13.71 -4.35
N ASN A 30 3.91 12.98 -5.34
CA ASN A 30 5.31 12.89 -5.73
C ASN A 30 5.38 12.97 -7.25
N ASP A 31 6.24 13.82 -7.79
CA ASP A 31 6.35 14.05 -9.24
C ASP A 31 7.32 13.08 -9.93
N LYS A 32 8.05 12.26 -9.17
CA LYS A 32 9.09 11.36 -9.70
C LYS A 32 8.68 9.91 -9.59
N THR A 33 8.76 9.21 -10.72
CA THR A 33 8.70 7.75 -10.76
C THR A 33 9.93 7.15 -10.09
N VAL A 34 9.81 5.88 -9.71
CA VAL A 34 10.87 5.11 -9.06
C VAL A 34 11.22 3.88 -9.90
N ASP A 35 12.46 3.42 -9.78
CA ASP A 35 12.89 2.15 -10.35
C ASP A 35 12.68 0.99 -9.35
N THR A 36 13.10 -0.21 -9.77
CA THR A 36 12.99 -1.42 -8.96
C THR A 36 13.89 -1.35 -7.72
N ASP A 37 15.10 -0.81 -7.84
CA ASP A 37 16.06 -0.72 -6.73
C ASP A 37 15.54 0.21 -5.62
N ASN A 38 14.92 1.33 -5.99
CA ASN A 38 14.23 2.19 -5.04
C ASN A 38 13.13 1.42 -4.29
N ARG A 39 12.33 0.63 -5.01
CA ARG A 39 11.22 -0.10 -4.39
C ARG A 39 11.72 -1.24 -3.50
N ILE A 40 12.83 -1.88 -3.86
CA ILE A 40 13.53 -2.84 -3.00
C ILE A 40 13.98 -2.15 -1.71
N ALA A 41 14.64 -0.99 -1.79
CA ALA A 41 15.08 -0.27 -0.60
C ALA A 41 13.90 0.15 0.29
N TRP A 42 12.80 0.60 -0.30
CA TRP A 42 11.55 0.88 0.42
C TRP A 42 10.98 -0.36 1.12
N PHE A 43 10.96 -1.50 0.43
CA PHE A 43 10.47 -2.77 0.98
C PHE A 43 11.34 -3.23 2.16
N GLU A 44 12.67 -3.20 2.00
CA GLU A 44 13.62 -3.57 3.06
C GLU A 44 13.49 -2.65 4.28
N ALA A 45 13.31 -1.34 4.08
CA ALA A 45 13.05 -0.40 5.17
C ALA A 45 11.74 -0.69 5.91
N ARG A 46 10.67 -1.10 5.21
CA ARG A 46 9.41 -1.52 5.83
C ARG A 46 9.59 -2.78 6.68
N GLN A 47 10.28 -3.78 6.14
CA GLN A 47 10.57 -5.01 6.87
C GLN A 47 11.40 -4.74 8.12
N LEU A 48 12.43 -3.89 8.01
CA LEU A 48 13.28 -3.51 9.16
C LEU A 48 12.48 -2.78 10.25
N ALA A 49 11.51 -1.95 9.87
CA ALA A 49 10.60 -1.28 10.80
C ALA A 49 9.49 -2.21 11.35
N GLY A 50 9.43 -3.47 10.92
CA GLY A 50 8.40 -4.42 11.31
C GLY A 50 7.02 -4.14 10.69
N PHE A 51 6.97 -3.40 9.59
CA PHE A 51 5.73 -3.07 8.89
C PHE A 51 5.47 -4.02 7.71
N PRO A 52 4.23 -4.50 7.55
CA PRO A 52 3.89 -5.43 6.49
C PRO A 52 3.90 -4.73 5.13
N VAL A 53 4.27 -5.48 4.11
CA VAL A 53 3.95 -5.18 2.71
C VAL A 53 3.16 -6.38 2.20
N LEU A 54 1.92 -6.14 1.79
CA LEU A 54 1.02 -7.15 1.25
C LEU A 54 0.83 -6.92 -0.24
N VAL A 55 0.68 -7.99 -1.00
CA VAL A 55 0.33 -7.96 -2.42
C VAL A 55 -0.92 -8.78 -2.67
N SER A 56 -1.72 -8.37 -3.66
CA SER A 56 -2.74 -9.21 -4.25
C SER A 56 -2.20 -9.84 -5.53
N GLU A 57 -2.33 -11.15 -5.67
CA GLU A 57 -1.82 -11.92 -6.81
C GLU A 57 -2.96 -12.66 -7.51
N GLU A 58 -2.99 -12.62 -8.84
CA GLU A 58 -3.90 -13.38 -9.68
C GLU A 58 -3.08 -14.02 -10.81
N ASP A 59 -3.10 -15.35 -10.90
CA ASP A 59 -2.39 -16.14 -11.92
C ASP A 59 -0.90 -15.78 -12.07
N GLY A 60 -0.22 -15.56 -10.93
CA GLY A 60 1.20 -15.17 -10.87
C GLY A 60 1.47 -13.69 -11.14
N VAL A 61 0.44 -12.88 -11.39
CA VAL A 61 0.55 -11.44 -11.63
C VAL A 61 0.18 -10.66 -10.38
N ILE A 62 1.02 -9.68 -10.01
CA ILE A 62 0.73 -8.75 -8.92
C ILE A 62 -0.26 -7.69 -9.42
N THR A 63 -1.44 -7.67 -8.80
CA THR A 63 -2.59 -6.84 -9.20
C THR A 63 -2.81 -5.65 -8.27
N GLY A 64 -2.08 -5.57 -7.18
CA GLY A 64 -2.23 -4.54 -6.16
C GLY A 64 -1.29 -4.78 -4.98
N TYR A 65 -1.08 -3.74 -4.19
CA TYR A 65 -0.29 -3.83 -2.97
C TYR A 65 -0.82 -2.90 -1.88
N SER A 66 -0.49 -3.21 -0.63
CA SER A 66 -0.77 -2.36 0.52
C SER A 66 0.33 -2.43 1.56
N SER A 67 0.50 -1.34 2.31
CA SER A 67 1.45 -1.25 3.42
C SER A 67 1.04 -0.09 4.32
N PHE A 68 1.72 0.06 5.46
CA PHE A 68 1.63 1.27 6.28
C PHE A 68 3.00 1.69 6.81
N GLY A 69 3.09 2.93 7.27
CA GLY A 69 4.24 3.46 7.99
C GLY A 69 3.81 4.30 9.19
N ASP A 70 4.77 4.84 9.93
CA ASP A 70 4.49 5.78 11.00
C ASP A 70 3.74 7.00 10.46
N TRP A 71 2.70 7.44 11.17
CA TRP A 71 1.93 8.63 10.79
C TRP A 71 2.71 9.92 11.02
N ARG A 72 3.34 10.07 12.19
CA ARG A 72 4.13 11.25 12.57
C ARG A 72 5.26 10.82 13.51
N ALA A 73 6.39 11.52 13.45
CA ALA A 73 7.63 11.14 14.13
C ALA A 73 7.64 11.29 15.66
N PHE A 74 6.56 11.75 16.30
CA PHE A 74 6.53 11.93 17.76
C PHE A 74 6.05 10.68 18.47
N ASP A 75 6.65 10.35 19.62
CA ASP A 75 6.32 9.15 20.41
C ASP A 75 4.84 9.00 20.78
N GLY A 76 4.11 10.12 20.85
CA GLY A 76 2.65 10.12 21.05
C GLY A 76 1.88 9.41 19.95
N PHE A 77 2.45 9.27 18.74
CA PHE A 77 1.85 8.62 17.59
C PHE A 77 2.39 7.21 17.32
N ARG A 78 3.19 6.61 18.22
CA ARG A 78 3.78 5.26 18.04
C ARG A 78 2.77 4.13 17.77
N HIS A 79 1.51 4.33 18.15
CA HIS A 79 0.40 3.39 17.91
C HIS A 79 -0.51 3.83 16.74
N THR A 80 -0.14 4.87 16.00
CA THR A 80 -0.87 5.39 14.84
C THR A 80 -0.04 5.19 13.59
N VAL A 81 -0.62 4.57 12.57
CA VAL A 81 0.04 4.34 11.28
C VAL A 81 -0.77 4.96 10.14
N GLU A 82 -0.09 5.38 9.09
CA GLU A 82 -0.72 5.79 7.83
C GLU A 82 -0.65 4.64 6.84
N HIS A 83 -1.78 4.26 6.25
CA HIS A 83 -1.81 3.19 5.29
C HIS A 83 -1.84 3.70 3.85
N SER A 84 -1.41 2.84 2.93
CA SER A 84 -1.53 3.05 1.50
C SER A 84 -1.99 1.77 0.83
N VAL A 85 -2.90 1.88 -0.14
CA VAL A 85 -3.45 0.77 -0.90
C VAL A 85 -3.56 1.20 -2.35
N TYR A 86 -2.94 0.44 -3.26
CA TYR A 86 -2.98 0.71 -4.69
C TYR A 86 -3.31 -0.57 -5.44
N VAL A 87 -4.13 -0.45 -6.48
CA VAL A 87 -4.55 -1.56 -7.34
C VAL A 87 -4.17 -1.19 -8.76
N HIS A 88 -3.58 -2.16 -9.47
CA HIS A 88 -3.24 -2.03 -10.88
C HIS A 88 -4.46 -1.54 -11.68
N PRO A 89 -4.33 -0.55 -12.58
CA PRO A 89 -5.46 0.07 -13.29
C PRO A 89 -6.39 -0.95 -13.96
N GLU A 90 -5.83 -1.99 -14.58
CA GLU A 90 -6.60 -3.04 -15.27
C GLU A 90 -7.35 -4.02 -14.33
N HIS A 91 -7.09 -3.94 -13.02
CA HIS A 91 -7.71 -4.80 -12.01
C HIS A 91 -8.60 -4.02 -11.02
N GLN A 92 -8.87 -2.74 -11.28
CA GLN A 92 -9.77 -1.92 -10.46
C GLN A 92 -11.24 -2.36 -10.60
N GLY A 93 -12.10 -1.92 -9.67
CA GLY A 93 -13.54 -2.27 -9.66
C GLY A 93 -13.86 -3.70 -9.21
N LYS A 94 -12.86 -4.56 -8.97
CA LYS A 94 -13.02 -5.97 -8.55
C LYS A 94 -13.01 -6.18 -7.03
N GLY A 95 -13.09 -5.09 -6.26
CA GLY A 95 -13.04 -5.12 -4.78
C GLY A 95 -11.66 -5.45 -4.18
N LEU A 96 -10.58 -5.45 -4.99
CA LEU A 96 -9.23 -5.78 -4.53
C LEU A 96 -8.71 -4.82 -3.46
N GLY A 97 -8.94 -3.51 -3.62
CA GLY A 97 -8.52 -2.51 -2.64
C GLY A 97 -9.11 -2.77 -1.25
N ARG A 98 -10.40 -3.13 -1.19
CA ARG A 98 -11.07 -3.52 0.07
C ARG A 98 -10.44 -4.77 0.68
N LYS A 99 -10.18 -5.81 -0.12
CA LYS A 99 -9.56 -7.04 0.38
C LYS A 99 -8.15 -6.78 0.92
N LEU A 100 -7.34 -5.98 0.22
CA LEU A 100 -6.01 -5.53 0.67
C LEU A 100 -6.09 -4.73 1.97
N LEU A 101 -7.06 -3.82 2.08
CA LEU A 101 -7.25 -3.01 3.28
C LEU A 101 -7.65 -3.86 4.49
N VAL A 102 -8.59 -4.80 4.33
CA VAL A 102 -9.02 -5.71 5.40
C VAL A 102 -7.86 -6.56 5.90
N ALA A 103 -7.05 -7.11 5.00
CA ALA A 103 -5.85 -7.86 5.38
C ALA A 103 -4.83 -6.98 6.12
N LEU A 104 -4.64 -5.74 5.67
CA LEU A 104 -3.72 -4.80 6.30
C LEU A 104 -4.19 -4.37 7.71
N ILE A 105 -5.50 -4.19 7.92
CA ILE A 105 -6.09 -3.92 9.24
C ILE A 105 -5.80 -5.08 10.21
N ALA A 106 -5.87 -6.33 9.73
CA ALA A 106 -5.55 -7.49 10.55
C ALA A 106 -4.08 -7.46 11.02
N GLU A 107 -3.15 -7.13 10.13
CA GLU A 107 -1.73 -6.96 10.48
C GLU A 107 -1.51 -5.79 11.44
N ALA A 108 -2.18 -4.65 11.24
CA ALA A 108 -2.10 -3.50 12.15
C ALA A 108 -2.52 -3.88 13.57
N ARG A 109 -3.62 -4.65 13.71
CA ARG A 109 -4.08 -5.19 15.01
C ARG A 109 -3.06 -6.16 15.62
N ARG A 110 -2.51 -7.08 14.82
CA ARG A 110 -1.46 -8.03 15.26
C ARG A 110 -0.22 -7.30 15.79
N LEU A 111 0.11 -6.16 15.21
CA LEU A 111 1.23 -5.30 15.60
C LEU A 111 0.87 -4.24 16.66
N ASN A 112 -0.29 -4.37 17.32
CA ASN A 112 -0.76 -3.47 18.38
C ASN A 112 -0.82 -1.99 17.95
N LYS A 113 -1.19 -1.73 16.69
CA LYS A 113 -1.53 -0.39 16.21
C LYS A 113 -2.99 -0.07 16.55
N HIS A 114 -3.21 1.10 17.14
CA HIS A 114 -4.49 1.55 17.67
C HIS A 114 -5.31 2.29 16.61
N VAL A 115 -4.65 3.13 15.79
CA VAL A 115 -5.29 3.95 14.76
C VAL A 115 -4.59 3.75 13.43
N MET A 116 -5.36 3.64 12.36
CA MET A 116 -4.88 3.63 11.00
C MET A 116 -5.51 4.78 10.23
N VAL A 117 -4.69 5.65 9.64
CA VAL A 117 -5.10 6.89 8.98
C VAL A 117 -4.97 6.74 7.47
N ALA A 118 -5.88 7.36 6.73
CA ALA A 118 -5.86 7.46 5.28
C ALA A 118 -5.85 8.93 4.84
N GLY A 119 -4.82 9.35 4.12
CA GLY A 119 -4.86 10.58 3.34
C GLY A 119 -5.52 10.32 1.99
N ILE A 120 -6.68 10.94 1.73
CA ILE A 120 -7.43 10.75 0.48
C ILE A 120 -7.65 12.12 -0.18
N GLY A 121 -7.16 12.28 -1.41
CA GLY A 121 -7.45 13.46 -2.23
C GLY A 121 -8.94 13.57 -2.52
N VAL A 122 -9.50 14.78 -2.45
CA VAL A 122 -10.96 15.00 -2.62
C VAL A 122 -11.48 14.45 -3.96
N ALA A 123 -10.69 14.54 -5.03
CA ALA A 123 -11.02 13.97 -6.34
C ALA A 123 -11.21 12.43 -6.30
N GLU A 124 -10.56 11.74 -5.36
CA GLU A 124 -10.56 10.28 -5.20
C GLU A 124 -11.59 9.79 -4.16
N SER A 125 -12.27 10.70 -3.47
CA SER A 125 -13.19 10.38 -2.36
C SER A 125 -14.37 9.47 -2.75
N ARG A 126 -14.79 9.51 -4.02
CA ARG A 126 -15.85 8.63 -4.55
C ARG A 126 -15.44 7.16 -4.59
N PHE A 127 -14.13 6.87 -4.69
CA PHE A 127 -13.61 5.50 -4.67
C PHE A 127 -13.40 4.99 -3.24
N ALA A 128 -13.04 5.87 -2.31
CA ALA A 128 -12.83 5.53 -0.90
C ALA A 128 -14.12 5.19 -0.13
N ALA A 129 -15.26 5.79 -0.48
CA ALA A 129 -16.54 5.56 0.20
C ALA A 129 -17.13 4.14 -0.02
N SER A 130 -16.46 3.29 -0.80
CA SER A 130 -16.89 1.91 -1.12
C SER A 130 -16.04 0.81 -0.45
N ALA A 131 -15.05 1.19 0.35
CA ALA A 131 -14.14 0.29 1.07
C ALA A 131 -14.68 -0.13 2.45
#